data_AF-A0A3L7NLX6-F1
#
_entry.id   AF-A0A3L7NLX6-F1
#
_cell.length_a   1.000
_cell.length_b   1.000
_cell.length_c   1.000
_cell.angle_alpha   90.00
_cell.angle_beta   90.00
_cell.angle_gamma   90.00
#
_symmetry.space_group_name_H-M   'P 1'
#
loop_
_entity.id
_entity.type
_entity.pdbx_description
1 polymer ?
#
loop_
_entity_poly.entity_id
_entity_poly.type
_entity_poly.pdbx_seq_one_letter_code
_entity_poly.pdbx_strand_id
1 'polypeptide(L)'
;MSRPVNNEIILDDDRFWVVSRNALFGPFVYQWSGDLYGIEFTYQGIKFSEVCSDEEFFADLKPFGISITVSRVVALTAGTIAVGIRAGTSVDERVSHLIALLQQFELDRFRIRESTSGNNRFEI
;
A
#
# COMPACT_ATOMS: atom_id res chain seq x y z
N MET A 1 -7.62 15.20 26.79
CA MET A 1 -7.05 13.92 26.30
C MET A 1 -7.16 13.91 24.79
N SER A 2 -6.04 13.94 24.06
CA SER A 2 -6.06 13.80 22.60
C SER A 2 -6.51 12.40 22.23
N ARG A 3 -7.46 12.30 21.29
CA ARG A 3 -7.89 11.03 20.71
C ARG A 3 -6.65 10.36 20.07
N PRO A 4 -6.43 9.04 20.24
CA PRO A 4 -5.32 8.37 19.57
C PRO A 4 -5.43 8.61 18.06
N VAL A 5 -4.32 9.03 17.44
CA VAL A 5 -4.26 9.19 16.00
C VAL A 5 -4.10 7.81 15.39
N ASN A 6 -5.11 7.35 14.67
CA ASN A 6 -5.02 6.10 13.94
C ASN A 6 -4.11 6.30 12.72
N ASN A 7 -3.00 5.55 12.69
CA ASN A 7 -2.16 5.37 11.53
C ASN A 7 -2.17 3.88 11.20
N GLU A 8 -2.81 3.50 10.09
CA GLU A 8 -3.02 2.11 9.72
C GLU A 8 -2.70 1.90 8.25
N ILE A 9 -2.25 0.70 7.92
CA ILE A 9 -2.21 0.15 6.57
C ILE A 9 -3.19 -1.01 6.58
N ILE A 10 -4.20 -0.93 5.73
CA ILE A 10 -5.27 -1.93 5.63
C ILE A 10 -5.01 -2.68 4.33
N LEU A 11 -4.64 -3.96 4.44
CA LEU A 11 -4.40 -4.83 3.29
C LEU A 11 -5.66 -5.61 2.93
N ASP A 12 -5.94 -5.77 1.64
CA ASP A 12 -7.03 -6.56 1.09
C ASP A 12 -6.57 -7.17 -0.24
N ASP A 13 -7.23 -8.24 -0.68
CA ASP A 13 -6.69 -9.19 -1.68
C ASP A 13 -5.97 -8.54 -2.89
N ASP A 14 -6.56 -7.49 -3.48
CA ASP A 14 -6.06 -6.78 -4.67
C ASP A 14 -5.89 -5.26 -4.43
N ARG A 15 -5.96 -4.82 -3.17
CA ARG A 15 -5.97 -3.39 -2.83
C ARG A 15 -5.48 -3.12 -1.42
N PHE A 16 -5.13 -1.87 -1.15
CA PHE A 16 -4.86 -1.44 0.22
C PHE A 16 -5.31 0.00 0.47
N TRP A 17 -5.36 0.35 1.75
CA TRP A 17 -5.61 1.72 2.20
C TRP A 17 -4.57 2.14 3.22
N VAL A 18 -4.37 3.44 3.33
CA VAL A 18 -3.60 4.06 4.40
C VAL A 18 -4.52 4.99 5.18
N VAL A 19 -4.62 4.77 6.49
CA VAL A 19 -5.23 5.73 7.41
C VAL A 19 -4.12 6.57 8.01
N SER A 20 -4.24 7.90 7.97
CA SER A 20 -3.35 8.78 8.72
C SER A 20 -4.09 10.02 9.18
N ARG A 21 -3.92 10.39 10.45
CA ARG A 21 -4.59 11.57 11.04
C ARG A 21 -6.12 11.57 10.83
N ASN A 22 -6.72 10.37 10.91
CA ASN A 22 -8.15 10.12 10.68
C ASN A 22 -8.64 10.35 9.24
N ALA A 23 -7.75 10.57 8.27
CA ALA A 23 -8.08 10.55 6.86
C ALA A 23 -7.77 9.17 6.28
N LEU A 24 -8.68 8.66 5.44
CA LEU A 24 -8.52 7.42 4.70
C LEU A 24 -8.05 7.73 3.28
N PHE A 25 -6.96 7.11 2.86
CA PHE A 25 -6.41 7.19 1.51
C PHE A 25 -6.51 5.81 0.87
N GLY A 26 -7.15 5.73 -0.30
CA GLY A 26 -7.35 4.49 -1.05
C GLY A 26 -8.77 4.36 -1.60
N PRO A 27 -9.10 3.24 -2.24
CA PRO A 27 -8.23 2.08 -2.42
C PRO A 27 -7.08 2.38 -3.38
N PHE A 28 -5.88 1.95 -3.00
CA PHE A 28 -4.76 1.77 -3.92
C PHE A 28 -4.90 0.36 -4.49
N VAL A 29 -5.31 0.25 -5.75
CA VAL A 29 -5.61 -1.03 -6.40
C VAL A 29 -4.38 -1.48 -7.17
N TYR A 30 -4.11 -2.78 -7.15
CA TYR A 30 -3.04 -3.37 -7.95
C TYR A 30 -3.53 -4.56 -8.74
N GLN A 31 -2.99 -4.72 -9.95
CA GLN A 31 -3.36 -5.81 -10.84
C GLN A 31 -2.18 -6.25 -11.69
N TRP A 32 -2.27 -7.47 -12.21
CA TRP A 32 -1.33 -7.95 -13.21
C TRP A 32 -1.52 -7.17 -14.51
N SER A 33 -0.44 -6.60 -15.04
CA SER A 33 -0.40 -5.91 -16.32
C SER A 33 0.36 -6.76 -17.32
N GLY A 34 -0.37 -7.35 -18.26
CA GLY A 34 0.20 -8.21 -19.30
C GLY A 34 1.19 -7.47 -20.21
N ASP A 35 0.94 -6.18 -20.45
CA ASP A 35 1.76 -5.34 -21.32
C ASP A 35 3.11 -4.97 -20.69
N LEU A 36 3.19 -5.00 -19.36
CA LEU A 36 4.40 -4.63 -18.59
C LEU A 36 5.13 -5.85 -18.04
N TYR A 37 4.63 -7.06 -18.28
CA TYR A 37 5.12 -8.28 -17.63
C TYR A 37 5.27 -8.13 -16.11
N GLY A 38 4.34 -7.43 -15.47
CA GLY A 38 4.50 -6.99 -14.09
C GLY A 38 3.20 -6.53 -13.42
N ILE A 39 3.35 -5.80 -12.31
CA ILE A 39 2.23 -5.28 -11.52
C ILE A 39 2.15 -3.77 -11.74
N GLU A 40 0.94 -3.29 -12.00
CA GLU A 40 0.63 -1.86 -12.02
C GLU A 40 -0.26 -1.50 -10.84
N PHE A 41 -0.14 -0.26 -10.37
CA PHE A 41 -0.98 0.25 -9.30
C PHE A 41 -1.71 1.50 -9.73
N THR A 42 -2.96 1.61 -9.30
CA THR A 42 -3.83 2.73 -9.58
C THR A 42 -4.41 3.31 -8.30
N TYR A 43 -4.65 4.62 -8.32
CA TYR A 43 -5.36 5.34 -7.29
C TYR A 43 -6.30 6.33 -7.96
N GLN A 44 -7.58 6.31 -7.57
CA GLN A 44 -8.63 7.12 -8.23
C GLN A 44 -8.71 6.86 -9.76
N GLY A 45 -8.45 5.62 -10.18
CA GLY A 45 -8.46 5.21 -11.59
C GLY A 45 -7.25 5.69 -12.41
N ILE A 46 -6.27 6.35 -11.77
CA ILE A 46 -5.06 6.84 -12.43
C ILE A 46 -3.88 5.99 -11.99
N LYS A 47 -3.11 5.50 -12.96
CA LYS A 47 -1.87 4.77 -12.72
C LYS A 47 -0.87 5.67 -12.00
N PHE A 48 -0.33 5.19 -10.87
CA PHE A 48 0.67 5.93 -10.11
C PHE A 48 1.99 5.17 -9.99
N SER A 49 2.01 3.86 -10.22
CA SER A 49 3.25 3.08 -10.16
C SER A 49 3.26 1.91 -11.13
N GLU A 50 4.46 1.46 -11.45
CA GLU A 50 4.73 0.25 -12.21
C GLU A 50 6.07 -0.37 -11.82
N VAL A 51 6.13 -1.70 -11.95
CA VAL A 51 7.40 -2.43 -11.95
C VAL A 51 8.02 -2.24 -13.33
N CYS A 52 9.16 -1.53 -13.39
CA CYS A 52 9.87 -1.27 -14.64
C CYS A 52 10.86 -2.40 -14.98
N SER A 53 11.42 -3.03 -13.94
CA SER A 53 12.36 -4.16 -14.07
C SER A 53 12.45 -4.96 -12.77
N ASP A 54 13.42 -5.87 -12.69
CA ASP A 54 13.77 -6.65 -11.49
C ASP A 54 14.25 -5.79 -10.34
N GLU A 55 14.82 -4.63 -10.66
CA GLU A 55 15.49 -3.74 -9.71
C GLU A 55 14.82 -2.36 -9.64
N GLU A 56 13.91 -2.04 -10.56
CA GLU A 56 13.32 -0.72 -10.68
C GLU A 56 11.80 -0.74 -10.45
N PHE A 57 11.37 0.05 -9.46
CA PHE A 57 9.97 0.33 -9.17
C PHE A 57 9.75 1.84 -9.22
N PHE A 58 8.90 2.29 -10.16
CA PHE A 58 8.53 3.69 -10.28
C PHE A 58 7.22 3.94 -9.56
N ALA A 59 7.14 5.00 -8.75
CA ALA A 59 5.88 5.48 -8.15
C ALA A 59 5.84 7.01 -8.06
N ASP A 60 4.84 7.64 -8.67
CA ASP A 60 4.57 9.08 -8.54
C ASP A 60 3.19 9.34 -7.94
N LEU A 61 3.20 9.81 -6.69
CA LEU A 61 2.01 10.18 -5.95
C LEU A 61 1.78 11.70 -5.88
N LYS A 62 2.68 12.50 -6.47
CA LYS A 62 2.60 13.96 -6.46
C LYS A 62 1.30 14.50 -7.04
N PRO A 63 0.73 13.95 -8.13
CA PRO A 63 -0.52 14.46 -8.72
C PRO A 63 -1.72 14.41 -7.79
N PHE A 64 -1.72 13.52 -6.78
CA PHE A 64 -2.87 13.30 -5.89
C PHE A 64 -2.91 14.23 -4.67
N GLY A 65 -1.90 15.09 -4.50
CA GLY A 65 -1.85 16.04 -3.38
C GLY A 65 -1.79 15.39 -2.00
N ILE A 66 -1.41 14.11 -1.92
CA ILE A 66 -1.29 13.39 -0.64
C ILE A 66 -0.01 13.81 0.09
N SER A 67 -0.05 13.81 1.42
CA SER A 67 1.11 14.22 2.23
C SER A 67 2.31 13.30 2.00
N ILE A 68 3.53 13.85 2.05
CA ILE A 68 4.77 13.08 1.84
C ILE A 68 4.88 11.85 2.75
N THR A 69 4.37 11.92 3.98
CA THR A 69 4.33 10.77 4.89
C THR A 69 3.47 9.64 4.33
N VAL A 70 2.26 9.97 3.86
CA VAL A 70 1.36 8.98 3.25
C VAL A 70 1.96 8.47 1.96
N SER A 71 2.55 9.34 1.11
CA SER A 71 3.22 8.92 -0.12
C SER A 71 4.32 7.90 0.14
N ARG A 72 5.15 8.11 1.16
CA ARG A 72 6.22 7.17 1.54
C ARG A 72 5.64 5.83 2.00
N VAL A 73 4.59 5.84 2.81
CA VAL A 73 3.93 4.59 3.24
C VAL A 73 3.36 3.84 2.06
N VAL A 74 2.62 4.53 1.16
CA VAL A 74 2.05 3.94 -0.05
C VAL A 74 3.14 3.36 -0.95
N ALA A 75 4.24 4.07 -1.17
CA ALA A 75 5.35 3.59 -2.00
C ALA A 75 6.02 2.34 -1.40
N LEU A 76 6.24 2.31 -0.08
CA LEU A 76 6.78 1.13 0.59
C LEU A 76 5.83 -0.06 0.51
N THR A 77 4.53 0.15 0.78
CA THR A 77 3.52 -0.91 0.69
C THR A 77 3.41 -1.46 -0.74
N ALA A 78 3.34 -0.58 -1.75
CA ALA A 78 3.27 -0.98 -3.15
C ALA A 78 4.54 -1.74 -3.59
N GLY A 79 5.72 -1.26 -3.21
CA GLY A 79 6.99 -1.94 -3.48
C GLY A 79 7.06 -3.33 -2.83
N THR A 80 6.64 -3.46 -1.56
CA THR A 80 6.59 -4.75 -0.86
C THR A 80 5.62 -5.73 -1.53
N ILE A 81 4.43 -5.27 -1.93
CA ILE A 81 3.46 -6.09 -2.65
C ILE A 81 4.05 -6.56 -3.98
N ALA A 82 4.64 -5.65 -4.76
CA ALA A 82 5.19 -5.95 -6.07
C ALA A 82 6.32 -6.99 -6.01
N VAL A 83 7.31 -6.74 -5.15
CA VAL A 83 8.45 -7.66 -4.95
C VAL A 83 7.98 -9.00 -4.39
N GLY A 84 7.07 -8.96 -3.41
CA GLY A 84 6.61 -10.18 -2.75
C GLY A 84 5.79 -11.10 -3.64
N ILE A 85 4.87 -10.55 -4.45
CA ILE A 85 4.09 -11.34 -5.43
C ILE A 85 5.04 -11.97 -6.44
N ARG A 86 5.98 -11.19 -6.96
CA ARG A 86 6.95 -11.66 -7.95
C ARG A 86 7.83 -12.79 -7.41
N ALA A 87 8.26 -12.70 -6.15
CA ALA A 87 9.05 -13.74 -5.49
C ALA A 87 8.22 -14.94 -5.01
N GLY A 88 6.89 -14.93 -5.17
CA GLY A 88 6.00 -15.99 -4.71
C GLY A 88 5.89 -16.09 -3.18
N THR A 89 6.13 -14.99 -2.48
CA THR A 89 6.07 -14.94 -1.00
C THR A 89 4.64 -14.94 -0.48
N SER A 90 4.45 -15.53 0.70
CA SER A 90 3.20 -15.52 1.44
C SER A 90 2.78 -14.12 1.89
N VAL A 91 1.53 -13.96 2.33
CA VAL A 91 1.06 -12.70 2.94
C VAL A 91 1.89 -12.39 4.21
N ASP A 92 2.14 -13.38 5.06
CA ASP A 92 2.90 -13.21 6.31
C ASP A 92 4.33 -12.73 6.08
N GLU A 93 5.01 -13.27 5.06
CA GLU A 93 6.35 -12.83 4.67
C GLU A 93 6.34 -11.38 4.16
N ARG A 94 5.35 -11.01 3.34
CA ARG A 94 5.17 -9.64 2.85
C ARG A 94 4.88 -8.67 3.99
N VAL A 95 4.01 -9.04 4.93
CA VAL A 95 3.71 -8.22 6.11
C VAL A 95 4.96 -8.04 6.97
N SER A 96 5.69 -9.12 7.24
CA SER A 96 6.94 -9.07 8.01
C SER A 96 7.98 -8.17 7.36
N HIS A 97 8.12 -8.24 6.04
CA HIS A 97 9.01 -7.37 5.28
C HIS A 97 8.57 -5.90 5.33
N LEU A 98 7.27 -5.62 5.18
CA LEU A 98 6.74 -4.26 5.29
C LEU A 98 6.96 -3.68 6.69
N ILE A 99 6.80 -4.47 7.76
CA ILE A 99 7.11 -4.02 9.14
C ILE A 99 8.57 -3.60 9.25
N ALA A 100 9.50 -4.41 8.73
CA ALA A 100 10.93 -4.11 8.77
C ALA A 100 11.26 -2.81 8.01
N LEU A 101 10.65 -2.60 6.83
CA LEU A 101 10.81 -1.36 6.07
C LEU A 101 10.24 -0.15 6.81
N LEU A 102 9.04 -0.27 7.39
CA LEU A 102 8.44 0.82 8.17
C LEU A 102 9.33 1.22 9.35
N GLN A 103 9.95 0.25 10.05
CA GLN A 103 10.92 0.52 11.11
C GLN A 103 12.18 1.21 10.56
N GLN A 104 12.77 0.67 9.49
CA GLN A 104 13.96 1.23 8.86
C GLN A 104 13.77 2.69 8.44
N PHE A 105 12.57 3.07 8.04
CA PHE A 105 12.24 4.42 7.56
C PHE A 105 11.54 5.33 8.59
N GLU A 106 11.49 4.93 9.87
CA GLU A 106 10.88 5.68 10.98
C GLU A 106 9.37 5.96 10.79
N LEU A 107 8.68 4.94 10.27
CA LEU A 107 7.24 4.90 9.98
C LEU A 107 6.53 3.80 10.79
N ASP A 108 7.17 3.23 11.81
CA ASP A 108 6.68 2.18 12.72
C ASP A 108 5.40 2.55 13.49
N ARG A 109 5.03 3.83 13.51
CA ARG A 109 3.72 4.30 13.99
C ARG A 109 2.54 3.78 13.16
N PHE A 110 2.75 3.35 11.92
CA PHE A 110 1.71 2.75 11.07
C PHE A 110 1.57 1.27 11.41
N ARG A 111 0.37 0.87 11.86
CA ARG A 111 0.05 -0.52 12.14
C ARG A 111 -0.51 -1.19 10.89
N ILE A 112 -0.11 -2.43 10.63
CA ILE A 112 -0.66 -3.21 9.53
C ILE A 112 -1.82 -4.05 10.06
N ARG A 113 -2.93 -4.08 9.34
CA ARG A 113 -4.00 -5.03 9.56
C ARG A 113 -4.55 -5.52 8.23
N GLU A 114 -5.02 -6.75 8.22
CA GLU A 114 -5.76 -7.29 7.09
C GLU A 114 -7.23 -6.88 7.18
N SER A 115 -7.85 -6.64 6.03
CA SER A 115 -9.28 -6.46 5.90
C SER A 115 -9.95 -7.78 6.27
N THR A 116 -10.81 -7.76 7.27
CA THR A 116 -11.68 -8.90 7.58
C THR A 116 -12.79 -8.91 6.54
N SER A 117 -12.48 -9.35 5.33
CA SER A 117 -13.45 -9.52 4.25
C SER A 117 -14.34 -10.72 4.57
N GLY A 118 -15.29 -10.48 5.48
CA GLY A 118 -16.34 -11.40 5.91
C GLY A 118 -17.62 -10.69 6.38
N ASN A 119 -17.72 -9.36 6.28
CA ASN A 119 -18.98 -8.68 6.54
C ASN A 119 -19.12 -7.38 5.75
N ASN A 120 -19.99 -7.41 4.74
CA ASN A 120 -20.51 -6.25 4.02
C ASN A 120 -20.94 -5.16 5.00
N ARG A 121 -20.14 -4.10 5.17
CA ARG A 121 -20.61 -2.81 5.69
C ARG A 121 -19.71 -1.66 5.25
N PHE A 122 -19.77 -1.31 3.97
CA PHE A 122 -19.56 0.08 3.52
C PHE A 122 -20.48 0.33 2.32
N GLU A 123 -21.79 0.34 2.57
CA GLU A 123 -22.72 1.12 1.75
C GLU A 123 -22.92 2.46 2.45
N ILE A 124 -22.70 3.54 1.70
CA ILE A 124 -23.24 4.88 2.01
C ILE A 124 -24.27 5.17 0.92
#